data_AF-A0A815D5N1-F1
#
_entry.id   AF-A0A815D5N1-F1
#
_cell.length_a   1.000
_cell.length_b   1.000
_cell.length_c   1.000
_cell.angle_alpha   90.00
_cell.angle_beta   90.00
_cell.angle_gamma   90.00
#
_symmetry.space_group_name_H-M   'P 1'
#
loop_
_entity.id
_entity.type
_entity.pdbx_description
1 polymer ?
#
loop_
_entity_poly.entity_id
_entity_poly.type
_entity_poly.pdbx_seq_one_letter_code
_entity_poly.pdbx_strand_id
1 'polypeptide(L)' 'MMSTQNTKTIVSTVECYDAWSNTYDSDGNILQLLDNVAFEEIAQPLLNSINRDSTKQICCELGCGTGRNTTKILHTGWSI' A
#
# COMPACT_ATOMS: atom_id res chain seq x y z
N MET A 1 2.93 25.53 -34.78
CA MET A 1 2.98 24.70 -33.56
C MET A 1 1.57 24.28 -33.21
N MET A 2 1.22 23.00 -33.36
CA MET A 2 -0.07 22.48 -32.90
C MET A 2 0.03 22.22 -31.40
N SER A 3 -0.78 22.90 -30.61
CA SER A 3 -0.99 22.61 -29.19
C SER A 3 -1.67 21.26 -29.08
N THR A 4 -0.99 20.25 -28.54
CA THR A 4 -1.61 18.99 -28.14
C THR A 4 -2.55 19.29 -26.99
N GLN A 5 -3.85 19.34 -27.27
CA GLN A 5 -4.84 19.29 -26.21
C GLN A 5 -4.73 17.94 -25.50
N ASN A 6 -4.34 17.95 -24.24
CA ASN A 6 -4.34 16.76 -23.40
C ASN A 6 -5.79 16.36 -23.14
N THR A 7 -6.31 15.40 -23.92
CA THR A 7 -7.60 14.75 -23.65
C THR A 7 -7.48 13.97 -22.34
N LYS A 8 -8.21 14.40 -21.32
CA LYS A 8 -8.30 13.68 -20.04
C LYS A 8 -9.44 12.68 -20.13
N THR A 9 -9.10 11.39 -20.10
CA THR A 9 -10.10 10.31 -20.01
C THR A 9 -10.54 10.13 -18.56
N ILE A 10 -11.86 10.07 -18.33
CA ILE A 10 -12.45 9.72 -17.04
C ILE A 10 -12.91 8.27 -17.15
N VAL A 11 -12.41 7.42 -16.26
CA VAL A 11 -12.75 5.99 -16.17
C VAL A 11 -13.20 5.66 -14.75
N SER A 12 -13.84 4.51 -14.57
CA SER A 12 -14.16 4.01 -13.23
C SER A 12 -12.89 3.67 -12.43
N THR A 13 -13.02 3.59 -11.10
CA THR A 13 -11.92 3.16 -10.23
C THR A 13 -11.41 1.77 -10.60
N VAL A 14 -12.32 0.86 -10.97
CA VAL A 14 -11.98 -0.52 -11.35
C VAL A 14 -11.15 -0.52 -12.62
N GLU A 15 -11.59 0.17 -13.68
CA GLU A 15 -10.83 0.26 -14.94
C GLU A 15 -9.46 0.92 -14.74
N CYS A 16 -9.39 1.95 -13.90
CA CYS A 16 -8.13 2.59 -13.55
C CYS A 16 -7.18 1.60 -12.83
N TYR A 17 -7.70 0.84 -11.88
CA TYR A 17 -6.93 -0.18 -11.16
C TYR A 17 -6.45 -1.28 -12.12
N ASP A 18 -7.34 -1.87 -12.92
CA ASP A 18 -7.03 -2.95 -13.85
C ASP A 18 -5.98 -2.55 -14.89
N ALA A 19 -6.01 -1.29 -15.34
CA ALA A 19 -5.03 -0.77 -16.29
C ALA A 19 -3.60 -0.73 -15.73
N TRP A 20 -3.45 -0.64 -14.40
CA TRP A 20 -2.15 -0.47 -13.75
C TRP A 20 -1.74 -1.64 -12.85
N SER A 21 -2.66 -2.53 -12.45
CA SER A 21 -2.39 -3.62 -11.51
C SER A 21 -1.22 -4.50 -11.95
N ASN A 22 -1.10 -4.80 -13.24
CA ASN A 22 0.05 -5.52 -13.80
C ASN A 22 1.42 -4.87 -13.49
N THR A 23 1.46 -3.55 -13.24
CA THR A 23 2.68 -2.82 -12.92
C THR A 23 3.11 -3.00 -11.46
N TYR A 24 2.17 -3.01 -10.50
CA TYR A 24 2.49 -2.98 -9.06
C TYR A 24 2.08 -4.24 -8.28
N ASP A 25 1.17 -5.06 -8.82
CA ASP A 25 0.70 -6.31 -8.21
C ASP A 25 1.40 -7.57 -8.73
N SER A 26 2.37 -7.43 -9.64
CA SER A 26 3.19 -8.54 -10.13
C SER A 26 4.33 -8.89 -9.18
N ASP A 27 4.52 -10.17 -8.87
CA ASP A 27 5.61 -10.63 -7.99
C ASP A 27 7.00 -10.28 -8.52
N GLY A 28 7.88 -9.88 -7.61
CA GLY A 28 9.29 -9.55 -7.91
C GLY A 28 9.49 -8.19 -8.59
N ASN A 29 8.45 -7.37 -8.71
CA ASN A 29 8.62 -6.01 -9.22
C ASN A 29 9.40 -5.11 -8.24
N ILE A 30 10.01 -4.04 -8.76
CA ILE A 30 10.86 -3.13 -7.97
C ILE A 30 10.10 -2.42 -6.84
N LEU A 31 8.80 -2.16 -7.02
CA LEU A 31 7.97 -1.53 -5.99
C LEU A 31 7.80 -2.47 -4.80
N GLN A 32 7.70 -3.79 -5.02
CA GLN A 32 7.67 -4.77 -3.93
C GLN A 32 8.94 -4.74 -3.08
N LEU A 33 10.10 -4.61 -3.72
CA LEU A 33 11.39 -4.55 -3.03
C LEU A 33 11.51 -3.27 -2.22
N LEU A 34 11.10 -2.13 -2.79
CA LEU A 34 11.08 -0.85 -2.09
C LEU A 34 10.10 -0.87 -0.91
N ASP A 35 8.90 -1.43 -1.10
CA ASP A 35 7.90 -1.58 -0.04
C ASP A 35 8.42 -2.45 1.11
N ASN A 36 9.17 -3.51 0.81
CA ASN A 36 9.76 -4.37 1.84
C ASN A 36 10.76 -3.59 2.71
N VAL A 37 11.69 -2.87 2.08
CA VAL A 37 12.66 -2.03 2.78
C VAL A 37 11.96 -0.95 3.60
N ALA A 38 11.01 -0.21 3.01
CA ALA A 38 10.27 0.83 3.70
C ALA A 38 9.44 0.28 4.88
N PHE A 39 8.88 -0.92 4.75
CA PHE A 39 8.15 -1.56 5.83
C PHE A 39 9.07 -1.86 7.02
N GLU A 40 10.24 -2.43 6.77
CA GLU A 40 11.22 -2.79 7.80
C GLU A 40 11.83 -1.55 8.47
N GLU A 41 12.13 -0.50 7.70
CA GLU A 41 12.80 0.69 8.20
C GLU A 41 11.85 1.71 8.85
N ILE A 42 10.57 1.75 8.45
CA ILE A 42 9.64 2.82 8.85
C ILE A 42 8.39 2.26 9.52
N ALA A 43 7.64 1.40 8.83
CA ALA A 43 6.34 0.95 9.32
C ALA A 43 6.48 0.10 10.59
N GLN A 44 7.40 -0.87 10.59
CA GLN A 44 7.60 -1.78 11.72
C GLN A 44 8.09 -1.05 12.98
N PRO A 45 9.09 -0.14 12.93
CA PRO A 45 9.47 0.66 14.09
C PRO A 45 8.33 1.54 14.61
N LEU A 46 7.55 2.15 13.72
CA LEU A 46 6.39 2.96 14.11
C LEU A 46 5.37 2.11 14.88
N LEU A 47 4.99 0.96 14.34
CA LEU A 47 4.04 0.03 14.99
C LEU A 47 4.55 -0.46 16.35
N ASN A 48 5.86 -0.70 16.47
CA ASN A 48 6.48 -1.12 17.73
C ASN A 48 6.58 0.01 18.77
N SER A 49 6.57 1.27 18.34
CA SER A 49 6.65 2.43 19.24
C SER A 49 5.34 2.73 19.96
N ILE A 50 4.23 2.17 19.49
CA ILE A 50 2.90 2.43 20.04
C ILE A 50 2.66 1.51 21.24
N ASN A 51 2.37 2.11 22.40
CA ASN A 51 1.97 1.36 23.59
C ASN A 51 0.54 0.82 23.41
N ARG A 52 0.39 -0.50 23.53
CA ARG A 52 -0.88 -1.25 23.32
C ARG A 52 -1.59 -1.63 24.64
N ASP A 53 -1.07 -1.23 25.79
CA ASP A 53 -1.51 -1.78 27.09
C ASP A 53 -2.82 -1.21 27.64
N SER A 54 -3.31 -0.07 27.11
CA SER A 54 -4.42 0.67 27.76
C SER A 54 -5.71 0.80 26.95
N THR A 55 -5.70 0.54 25.64
CA THR A 55 -6.90 0.61 24.79
C THR A 55 -6.80 -0.34 23.60
N LYS A 56 -7.95 -0.87 23.14
CA LYS A 56 -8.00 -1.66 21.90
C LYS A 56 -7.67 -0.74 20.72
N GLN A 57 -6.53 -0.96 20.08
CA GLN A 57 -6.09 -0.21 18.92
C GLN A 57 -6.35 -1.00 17.63
N ILE A 58 -6.75 -0.29 16.58
CA ILE A 58 -7.00 -0.84 15.24
C ILE A 58 -6.05 -0.13 14.28
N CYS A 59 -5.34 -0.90 13.46
CA CYS A 59 -4.48 -0.38 12.39
C CYS A 59 -5.30 -0.29 11.11
N CYS A 60 -5.42 0.89 10.51
CA CYS A 60 -6.04 1.07 9.20
C CYS A 60 -4.96 1.34 8.16
N GLU A 61 -4.78 0.42 7.22
CA GLU A 61 -3.84 0.57 6.12
C GLU A 61 -4.51 1.20 4.90
N LEU A 62 -4.06 2.40 4.52
CA LEU A 62 -4.57 3.11 3.35
C LEU A 62 -3.76 2.73 2.12
N GLY A 63 -4.44 2.27 1.07
CA GLY A 63 -3.76 1.84 -0.17
C GLY A 63 -2.98 0.53 0.02
N CYS A 64 -3.55 -0.45 0.72
CA CYS A 64 -2.91 -1.74 1.00
C CYS A 64 -2.62 -2.61 -0.25
N GLY A 65 -3.13 -2.23 -1.42
CA GLY A 65 -2.97 -2.97 -2.68
C GLY A 65 -3.43 -4.42 -2.51
N THR A 66 -2.52 -5.36 -2.79
CA THR A 66 -2.71 -6.81 -2.63
C THR A 66 -2.62 -7.31 -1.17
N GLY A 67 -2.44 -6.42 -0.19
CA GLY A 67 -2.44 -6.78 1.23
C GLY A 67 -1.14 -7.41 1.75
N ARG A 68 -0.02 -7.25 1.01
CA ARG A 68 1.28 -7.82 1.39
C ARG A 68 1.80 -7.28 2.72
N ASN A 69 1.69 -5.97 2.92
CA ASN A 69 2.06 -5.33 4.19
C ASN A 69 0.97 -5.55 5.27
N THR A 70 -0.32 -5.56 4.91
CA THR A 70 -1.43 -5.99 5.79
C THR A 70 -1.11 -7.31 6.49
N THR A 71 -0.64 -8.28 5.71
CA THR A 71 -0.27 -9.62 6.21
C THR A 71 0.88 -9.54 7.22
N LYS A 72 1.91 -8.72 6.97
CA LYS A 72 3.01 -8.51 7.92
C LYS A 72 2.51 -7.86 9.22
N ILE A 73 1.64 -6.86 9.12
CA ILE A 73 1.05 -6.16 10.27
C ILE A 73 0.25 -7.14 11.14
N LEU A 74 -0.57 -8.01 10.56
CA LEU A 74 -1.32 -9.02 11.31
C LEU A 74 -0.40 -9.97 12.10
N HIS A 75 0.76 -10.34 11.55
CA HIS A 75 1.75 -11.17 12.25
C HIS A 75 2.41 -10.47 13.46
N THR A 76 2.29 -9.15 13.57
CA THR A 76 2.80 -8.37 14.72
C THR A 76 1.75 -8.22 15.84
N GLY A 77 0.60 -8.87 15.69
CA GLY A 77 -0.48 -8.90 16.69
C GLY A 77 -1.42 -7.69 16.64
N TRP A 78 -1.34 -6.86 15.60
CA TRP A 78 -2.31 -5.80 15.36
C TRP A 78 -3.64 -6.36 14.86
N SER A 79 -4.74 -5.72 15.27
CA SER A 79 -6.03 -5.87 14.58
C SER A 79 -6.10 -4.86 13.45
N ILE A 80 -6.64 -5.27 12.29
CA ILE A 80 -6.87 -4.44 11.11
C ILE A 80 -8.38 -4.35 10.87
#